data_AF-A0A538CTB9-F1
#
_entry.id   AF-A0A538CTB9-F1
#
_cell.length_a   1.000
_cell.length_b   1.000
_cell.length_c   1.000
_cell.angle_alpha   90.00
_cell.angle_beta   90.00
_cell.angle_gamma   90.00
#
_symmetry.space_group_name_H-M   'P 1'
#
loop_
_entity.id
_entity.type
_entity.pdbx_description
1 polymer ?
#
loop_
_entity_poly.entity_id
_entity_poly.type
_entity_poly.pdbx_seq_one_letter_code
_entity_poly.pdbx_strand_id
1 'polypeptide(L)'
;MNVLMESLGDPVWQIGGGIILLAALVLILALRSPEVHLAPQHQWFLTRLLLLVCFSCFLVLSAGVLLFHGATAAPAVTQPTSATAASHGGISLAPVPSPSPTPMPSPSPTPFPALTPSPAQVLTTFCDAINQQDLNTAWGQYAKALQQKRATPPPYQVRITMVHCQVEQVSDTSAIGYLFLKTVGPNGYTDDVERLFQFTLSVEEREWKIAQTARCLADGCLDDTTSLVP
;
A
#
# COMPACT_ATOMS: atom_id res chain seq x y z
N MET A 1 12.44 38.86 16.17
CA MET A 1 12.33 37.42 15.81
C MET A 1 12.18 36.49 17.02
N ASN A 2 12.39 36.92 18.28
CA ASN A 2 12.24 36.04 19.45
C ASN A 2 10.81 35.87 19.98
N VAL A 3 9.90 36.81 19.70
CA VAL A 3 8.52 36.80 20.23
C VAL A 3 7.68 35.63 19.70
N LEU A 4 8.01 35.13 18.51
CA LEU A 4 7.32 33.98 17.92
C LEU A 4 7.68 32.65 18.62
N MET A 5 8.89 32.54 19.20
CA MET A 5 9.33 31.31 19.86
C MET A 5 8.80 31.18 21.30
N GLU A 6 8.60 32.29 22.01
CA GLU A 6 8.04 32.26 23.37
C GLU A 6 6.53 31.95 23.39
N SER A 7 5.78 32.32 22.35
CA SER A 7 4.35 32.01 22.27
C SER A 7 4.03 30.53 22.00
N LEU A 8 5.01 29.73 21.56
CA LEU A 8 4.86 28.29 21.29
C LEU A 8 4.99 27.40 22.55
N GLY A 9 5.42 27.98 23.68
CA GLY A 9 5.63 27.26 24.93
C GLY A 9 4.40 27.22 25.86
N ASP A 10 3.31 27.90 25.51
CA ASP A 10 2.12 27.96 26.36
C ASP A 10 1.32 26.63 26.26
N PRO A 11 1.06 25.94 27.38
CA PRO A 11 0.39 24.64 27.39
C PRO A 11 -1.02 24.67 26.78
N VAL A 12 -1.70 25.83 26.81
CA VAL A 12 -3.03 25.98 26.20
C VAL A 12 -2.96 25.83 24.68
N TRP A 13 -1.87 26.27 24.06
CA TRP A 13 -1.64 26.17 22.62
C TRP A 13 -1.30 24.76 22.16
N GLN A 14 -0.54 23.99 22.95
CA GLN A 14 -0.24 22.60 22.63
C GLN A 14 -1.47 21.71 22.71
N ILE A 15 -2.34 21.95 23.70
CA ILE A 15 -3.57 21.18 23.89
C ILE A 15 -4.60 21.54 22.80
N GLY A 16 -4.81 22.83 22.52
CA GLY A 16 -5.75 23.29 21.49
C GLY A 16 -5.37 22.85 20.08
N GLY A 17 -4.09 23.01 19.70
CA GLY A 17 -3.58 22.56 18.41
C GLY A 17 -3.64 21.04 18.25
N GLY A 18 -3.32 20.30 19.31
CA GLY A 18 -3.41 18.84 19.34
C GLY A 18 -4.83 18.31 19.13
N ILE A 19 -5.83 18.91 19.79
CA ILE A 19 -7.22 18.51 19.65
C ILE A 19 -7.74 18.76 18.23
N ILE A 20 -7.40 19.90 17.62
CA ILE A 20 -7.81 20.23 16.25
C ILE A 20 -7.18 19.26 15.24
N LEU A 21 -5.89 18.96 15.40
CA LEU A 21 -5.17 18.01 14.54
C LEU A 21 -5.77 16.60 14.67
N LEU A 22 -6.05 16.17 15.90
CA LEU A 22 -6.64 14.86 16.18
C LEU A 22 -8.05 14.74 15.58
N ALA A 23 -8.89 15.78 15.75
CA ALA A 23 -10.23 15.82 15.18
C ALA A 23 -10.22 15.76 13.65
N ALA A 24 -9.29 16.49 13.00
CA ALA A 24 -9.12 16.44 11.55
C ALA A 24 -8.68 15.04 11.09
N LEU A 25 -7.76 14.40 11.81
CA LEU A 25 -7.25 13.07 11.47
C LEU A 25 -8.33 11.98 11.62
N VAL A 26 -9.12 12.04 12.69
CA VAL A 26 -10.28 11.15 12.89
C VAL A 26 -11.32 11.34 11.78
N LEU A 27 -11.58 12.58 11.36
CA LEU A 27 -12.54 12.87 10.29
C LEU A 27 -12.04 12.38 8.91
N ILE A 28 -10.73 12.49 8.63
CA ILE A 28 -10.12 11.94 7.41
C ILE A 28 -10.22 10.41 7.40
N LEU A 29 -9.94 9.75 8.53
CA LEU A 29 -10.06 8.29 8.64
C LEU A 29 -11.52 7.83 8.51
N ALA A 30 -12.47 8.55 9.09
CA ALA A 30 -13.89 8.26 8.95
C ALA A 30 -14.38 8.40 7.50
N LEU A 31 -13.91 9.43 6.77
CA LEU A 31 -14.25 9.63 5.35
C LEU A 31 -13.57 8.63 4.40
N ARG A 32 -12.45 8.05 4.82
CA ARG A 32 -11.78 6.95 4.10
C ARG A 32 -12.29 5.57 4.51
N SER A 33 -13.24 5.49 5.45
CA SER A 33 -13.82 4.22 5.84
C SER A 33 -14.53 3.59 4.62
N PRO A 34 -14.26 2.32 4.30
CA PRO A 34 -14.75 1.64 3.10
C PRO A 34 -16.27 1.44 3.08
N GLU A 35 -16.99 1.78 4.15
CA GLU A 35 -18.44 1.56 4.25
C GLU A 35 -19.29 2.57 3.48
N VAL A 36 -18.73 3.69 3.00
CA VAL A 36 -19.49 4.68 2.22
C VAL A 36 -19.14 4.56 0.74
N HIS A 37 -19.92 3.77 0.01
CA HIS A 37 -19.82 3.63 -1.45
C HIS A 37 -20.25 4.92 -2.17
N LEU A 38 -19.36 5.91 -2.20
CA LEU A 38 -19.43 7.05 -3.12
C LEU A 38 -18.52 6.81 -4.31
N ALA A 39 -18.90 7.36 -5.47
CA ALA A 39 -18.06 7.33 -6.66
C ALA A 39 -16.66 7.93 -6.37
N PRO A 40 -15.56 7.35 -6.89
CA PRO A 40 -14.18 7.75 -6.56
C PRO A 40 -13.90 9.24 -6.79
N GLN A 41 -14.51 9.81 -7.82
CA GLN A 41 -14.38 11.22 -8.17
C GLN A 41 -14.99 12.15 -7.13
N HIS A 42 -16.08 11.72 -6.48
CA HIS A 42 -16.76 12.50 -5.44
C HIS A 42 -15.99 12.44 -4.11
N GLN A 43 -15.33 11.31 -3.80
CA GLN A 43 -14.47 11.19 -2.62
C GLN A 43 -13.25 12.10 -2.71
N TRP A 44 -12.62 12.18 -3.89
CA TRP A 44 -11.48 13.08 -4.11
C TRP A 44 -11.88 14.55 -3.93
N PHE A 45 -13.04 14.95 -4.48
CA PHE A 45 -13.56 16.31 -4.33
C PHE A 45 -13.87 16.66 -2.87
N LEU A 46 -14.55 15.77 -2.13
CA LEU A 46 -14.86 15.99 -0.71
C LEU A 46 -13.61 16.13 0.15
N THR A 47 -12.62 15.27 -0.08
CA THR A 47 -11.34 15.31 0.65
C THR A 47 -10.66 16.66 0.44
N ARG A 48 -10.64 17.14 -0.80
CA ARG A 48 -9.99 18.41 -1.16
C ARG A 48 -10.74 19.62 -0.60
N LEU A 49 -12.08 19.59 -0.60
CA LEU A 49 -12.92 20.62 -0.01
C LEU A 49 -12.74 20.69 1.51
N LEU A 50 -12.71 19.54 2.20
CA LEU A 50 -12.52 19.49 3.64
C LEU A 50 -11.17 20.06 4.05
N LEU A 51 -10.09 19.69 3.35
CA LEU A 51 -8.75 20.23 3.61
C LEU A 51 -8.72 21.75 3.44
N LEU A 52 -9.38 22.29 2.42
CA LEU A 52 -9.51 23.73 2.21
C LEU A 52 -10.24 24.42 3.36
N VAL A 53 -11.35 23.84 3.82
CA VAL A 53 -12.10 24.37 4.97
C VAL A 53 -11.24 24.35 6.23
N CYS A 54 -10.57 23.24 6.54
CA CYS A 54 -9.66 23.13 7.68
C CYS A 54 -8.53 24.17 7.61
N PHE A 55 -7.89 24.31 6.45
CA PHE A 55 -6.82 25.29 6.25
C PHE A 55 -7.32 26.73 6.42
N SER A 56 -8.49 27.06 5.88
CA SER A 56 -9.10 28.39 6.05
C SER A 56 -9.43 28.70 7.51
N CYS A 57 -9.96 27.71 8.25
CA CYS A 57 -10.26 27.87 9.67
C CYS A 57 -8.98 28.10 10.49
N PHE A 58 -7.91 27.37 10.17
CA PHE A 58 -6.60 27.57 10.80
C PHE A 58 -6.05 28.98 10.55
N LEU A 59 -6.18 29.51 9.32
CA LEU A 59 -5.76 30.87 9.00
C LEU A 59 -6.59 31.94 9.71
N VAL A 60 -7.91 31.75 9.85
CA VAL A 60 -8.78 32.69 10.57
C VAL A 60 -8.45 32.71 12.07
N LEU A 61 -8.24 31.53 12.67
CA LEU A 61 -7.89 31.42 14.09
C LEU A 61 -6.52 32.05 14.37
N SER A 62 -5.52 31.79 13.51
CA SER A 62 -4.18 32.39 13.64
C SER A 62 -4.19 33.91 13.39
N ALA A 63 -4.99 34.42 12.45
CA ALA A 63 -5.16 35.86 12.24
C ALA A 63 -5.87 36.56 13.42
N GLY A 64 -6.89 35.92 14.02
CA GLY A 64 -7.57 36.44 15.20
C GLY A 64 -6.61 36.63 16.38
N VAL A 65 -5.71 35.69 16.61
CA VAL A 65 -4.73 35.74 17.71
C VAL A 65 -3.75 36.90 17.57
N LEU A 66 -3.32 37.23 16.34
CA LEU A 66 -2.48 38.39 16.09
C LEU A 66 -3.18 39.72 16.43
N LEU A 67 -4.51 39.77 16.35
CA LEU A 67 -5.30 40.95 16.71
C LEU A 67 -5.52 41.08 18.23
N PHE A 68 -5.57 39.97 18.98
CA PHE A 68 -5.81 39.99 20.43
C PHE A 68 -4.56 40.18 21.29
N HIS A 69 -3.34 39.94 20.78
CA HIS A 69 -2.08 40.19 21.52
C HIS A 69 -1.53 41.63 21.42
N GLY A 70 -2.25 42.58 20.81
CA GLY A 70 -1.83 43.98 20.68
C GLY A 70 -2.01 44.86 21.92
N ALA A 71 -2.65 44.37 22.99
CA ALA A 71 -3.09 45.21 24.10
C ALA A 71 -2.75 44.64 25.48
N THR A 72 -1.50 44.29 25.76
CA THR A 72 -1.06 44.19 27.16
C THR A 72 0.46 44.39 27.27
N ALA A 73 0.87 45.53 27.82
CA ALA A 73 2.24 45.81 28.17
C ALA A 73 2.36 46.08 29.68
N ALA A 74 3.51 45.66 30.24
CA ALA A 74 4.13 45.98 31.53
C ALA A 74 4.10 44.85 32.61
N PRO A 75 5.05 44.86 33.56
CA PRO A 75 6.48 44.79 33.32
C PRO A 75 7.17 43.66 34.13
N ALA A 76 8.44 43.45 33.76
CA ALA A 76 9.36 42.43 34.24
C ALA A 76 9.60 42.40 35.77
N VAL A 77 9.82 41.19 36.28
CA VAL A 77 10.59 40.95 37.52
C VAL A 77 11.63 39.87 37.24
N THR A 78 12.88 40.24 37.47
CA THR A 78 14.12 39.49 37.28
C THR A 78 14.49 38.59 38.46
N GLN A 79 15.43 37.67 38.18
CA GLN A 79 16.58 37.21 39.01
C GLN A 79 16.59 35.77 39.59
N PRO A 80 17.79 35.18 39.89
CA PRO A 80 18.28 33.97 39.20
C PRO A 80 18.89 32.89 40.15
N THR A 81 19.67 31.95 39.58
CA THR A 81 20.77 31.18 40.21
C THR A 81 20.29 29.91 40.98
N SER A 82 20.89 28.71 40.95
CA SER A 82 22.27 28.27 40.70
C SER A 82 22.34 26.77 40.36
N ALA A 83 23.48 26.35 39.81
CA ALA A 83 23.90 24.97 39.55
C ALA A 83 24.13 24.13 40.84
N THR A 84 24.17 22.79 40.73
CA THR A 84 25.10 21.90 41.49
C THR A 84 25.16 20.51 40.86
N ALA A 85 26.38 20.00 40.67
CA ALA A 85 26.73 18.66 40.23
C ALA A 85 27.28 17.81 41.41
N ALA A 86 27.03 16.49 41.40
CA ALA A 86 27.84 15.39 41.98
C ALA A 86 27.04 14.08 41.75
N SER A 87 27.52 13.00 41.12
CA SER A 87 28.68 12.11 41.34
C SER A 87 28.57 11.19 42.57
N HIS A 88 28.31 9.90 42.31
CA HIS A 88 28.83 8.65 42.93
C HIS A 88 27.81 7.54 42.60
N GLY A 89 28.14 6.40 42.00
CA GLY A 89 29.20 5.45 42.35
C GLY A 89 28.50 4.17 42.83
N GLY A 90 28.41 3.13 41.99
CA GLY A 90 27.73 1.87 42.31
C GLY A 90 28.33 0.72 41.51
N ILE A 91 28.70 -0.33 42.22
CA ILE A 91 29.76 -1.30 41.90
C ILE A 91 29.14 -2.63 41.45
N SER A 92 29.78 -3.30 40.48
CA SER A 92 30.00 -4.76 40.38
C SER A 92 28.84 -5.77 40.40
N LEU A 93 28.76 -6.60 39.36
CA LEU A 93 29.19 -8.02 39.35
C LEU A 93 28.64 -8.72 38.09
N ALA A 94 29.53 -9.25 37.25
CA ALA A 94 29.25 -10.43 36.40
C ALA A 94 29.31 -11.68 37.31
N PRO A 95 28.65 -12.84 37.01
CA PRO A 95 28.97 -13.66 35.84
C PRO A 95 27.86 -14.62 35.28
N VAL A 96 28.28 -15.37 34.25
CA VAL A 96 27.87 -16.71 33.76
C VAL A 96 26.91 -16.78 32.56
N PRO A 97 27.36 -17.27 31.39
CA PRO A 97 26.50 -17.66 30.29
C PRO A 97 25.92 -19.07 30.48
N SER A 98 24.61 -19.21 30.28
CA SER A 98 23.89 -20.49 30.25
C SER A 98 23.94 -21.10 28.83
N PRO A 99 24.21 -22.40 28.66
CA PRO A 99 24.23 -23.03 27.34
C PRO A 99 22.81 -23.16 26.75
N SER A 100 22.69 -22.74 25.50
CA SER A 100 21.47 -22.79 24.69
C SER A 100 21.10 -24.24 24.35
N PRO A 101 19.80 -24.62 24.41
CA PRO A 101 19.36 -25.97 24.05
C PRO A 101 19.49 -26.23 22.55
N THR A 102 19.96 -27.43 22.24
CA THR A 102 20.14 -28.01 20.91
C THR A 102 18.83 -28.00 20.11
N PRO A 103 18.82 -27.51 18.85
CA PRO A 103 17.61 -27.58 18.02
C PRO A 103 17.28 -29.03 17.68
N MET A 104 16.04 -29.41 17.96
CA MET A 104 15.42 -30.67 17.58
C MET A 104 15.40 -30.81 16.05
N PRO A 105 15.70 -31.99 15.48
CA PRO A 105 15.64 -32.19 14.04
C PRO A 105 14.21 -31.97 13.53
N SER A 106 14.05 -30.97 12.68
CA SER A 106 12.82 -30.68 11.95
C SER A 106 12.44 -31.91 11.11
N PRO A 107 11.16 -32.36 11.10
CA PRO A 107 10.74 -33.46 10.27
C PRO A 107 11.02 -33.15 8.78
N SER A 108 11.62 -34.13 8.10
CA SER A 108 11.91 -34.05 6.67
C SER A 108 10.61 -33.81 5.89
N PRO A 109 10.54 -32.79 5.01
CA PRO A 109 9.35 -32.52 4.23
C PRO A 109 9.04 -33.72 3.34
N THR A 110 7.82 -34.24 3.47
CA THR A 110 7.30 -35.29 2.59
C THR A 110 7.34 -34.76 1.15
N PRO A 111 7.93 -35.50 0.19
CA PRO A 111 8.04 -35.01 -1.19
C PRO A 111 6.64 -34.82 -1.78
N PHE A 112 6.32 -33.58 -2.12
CA PHE A 112 5.11 -33.26 -2.86
C PHE A 112 5.23 -33.90 -4.25
N PRO A 113 4.18 -34.58 -4.78
CA PRO A 113 4.23 -35.12 -6.12
C PRO A 113 4.53 -33.98 -7.11
N ALA A 114 5.57 -34.15 -7.94
CA ALA A 114 5.98 -33.16 -8.92
C ALA A 114 4.88 -33.03 -9.99
N LEU A 115 4.09 -31.96 -9.90
CA LEU A 115 3.15 -31.57 -10.94
C LEU A 115 3.96 -31.00 -12.10
N THR A 116 3.69 -31.49 -13.31
CA THR A 116 4.37 -31.02 -14.52
C THR A 116 3.30 -30.39 -15.42
N PRO A 117 3.43 -29.12 -15.86
CA PRO A 117 4.51 -28.15 -15.60
C PRO A 117 4.42 -27.47 -14.22
N SER A 118 5.55 -26.93 -13.71
CA SER A 118 5.59 -26.18 -12.44
C SER A 118 4.91 -24.80 -12.54
N PRO A 119 4.57 -24.13 -11.42
CA PRO A 119 4.01 -22.78 -11.45
C PRO A 119 4.89 -21.76 -12.19
N ALA A 120 6.21 -21.82 -12.01
CA ALA A 120 7.14 -20.93 -12.71
C ALA A 120 7.15 -21.17 -14.22
N GLN A 121 7.10 -22.44 -14.64
CA GLN A 121 7.01 -22.79 -16.05
C GLN A 121 5.71 -22.28 -16.69
N VAL A 122 4.58 -22.40 -16.00
CA VAL A 122 3.28 -21.89 -16.48
C VAL A 122 3.33 -20.38 -16.70
N LEU A 123 3.80 -19.62 -15.71
CA LEU A 123 3.86 -18.16 -15.83
C LEU A 123 4.89 -17.69 -16.85
N THR A 124 6.03 -18.38 -16.97
CA THR A 124 7.04 -18.08 -17.99
C THR A 124 6.48 -18.34 -19.39
N THR A 125 5.85 -19.49 -19.60
CA THR A 125 5.21 -19.85 -20.88
C THR A 125 4.12 -18.86 -21.27
N PHE A 126 3.30 -18.43 -20.29
CA PHE A 126 2.32 -17.38 -20.50
C PHE A 126 2.98 -16.08 -20.96
N CYS A 127 4.03 -15.65 -20.26
CA CYS A 127 4.74 -14.40 -20.54
C CYS A 127 5.39 -14.39 -21.92
N ASP A 128 6.06 -15.49 -22.29
CA ASP A 128 6.67 -15.69 -23.59
C ASP A 128 5.62 -15.66 -24.71
N ALA A 129 4.48 -16.31 -24.49
CA ALA A 129 3.37 -16.32 -25.44
C ALA A 129 2.80 -14.90 -25.66
N ILE A 130 2.64 -14.09 -24.60
CA ILE A 130 2.24 -12.68 -24.73
C ILE A 130 3.25 -11.89 -25.56
N ASN A 131 4.55 -12.04 -25.29
CA ASN A 131 5.61 -11.35 -26.01
C ASN A 131 5.69 -11.75 -27.49
N GLN A 132 5.36 -13.01 -27.80
CA GLN A 132 5.32 -13.55 -29.16
C GLN A 132 3.97 -13.32 -29.85
N GLN A 133 2.99 -12.69 -29.17
CA GLN A 133 1.61 -12.53 -29.63
C GLN A 133 0.89 -13.86 -29.94
N ASP A 134 1.33 -14.96 -29.33
CA ASP A 134 0.65 -16.26 -29.39
C ASP A 134 -0.47 -16.33 -28.35
N LEU A 135 -1.61 -15.72 -28.69
CA LEU A 135 -2.78 -15.65 -27.82
C LEU A 135 -3.38 -17.02 -27.50
N ASN A 136 -3.20 -18.02 -28.37
CA ASN A 136 -3.73 -19.37 -28.16
C ASN A 136 -2.95 -20.09 -27.06
N THR A 137 -1.61 -20.01 -27.12
CA THR A 137 -0.76 -20.59 -26.07
C THR A 137 -0.97 -19.87 -24.74
N ALA A 138 -1.06 -18.54 -24.74
CA ALA A 138 -1.36 -17.78 -23.53
C ALA A 138 -2.73 -18.16 -22.93
N TRP A 139 -3.77 -18.28 -23.77
CA TRP A 139 -5.10 -18.70 -23.34
C TRP A 139 -5.11 -20.11 -22.77
N GLY A 140 -4.33 -21.03 -23.34
CA GLY A 140 -4.19 -22.41 -22.86
C GLY A 140 -3.57 -22.55 -21.46
N GLN A 141 -2.90 -21.51 -20.95
CA GLN A 141 -2.39 -21.48 -19.58
C GLN A 141 -3.48 -21.13 -18.55
N TYR A 142 -4.62 -20.56 -18.96
CA TYR A 142 -5.74 -20.28 -18.07
C TYR A 142 -6.51 -21.54 -17.69
N ALA A 143 -7.01 -21.56 -16.45
CA ALA A 143 -7.96 -22.56 -15.98
C ALA A 143 -9.29 -22.43 -16.75
N LYS A 144 -10.02 -23.54 -16.96
CA LYS A 144 -11.27 -23.53 -17.74
C LYS A 144 -12.32 -22.58 -17.16
N ALA A 145 -12.40 -22.49 -15.84
CA ALA A 145 -13.31 -21.56 -15.16
C ALA A 145 -12.99 -20.09 -15.48
N LEU A 146 -11.71 -19.73 -15.52
CA LEU A 146 -11.27 -18.38 -15.88
C LEU A 146 -11.51 -18.10 -17.36
N GLN A 147 -11.24 -19.08 -18.22
CA GLN A 147 -11.54 -19.00 -19.65
C GLN A 147 -13.03 -18.74 -19.90
N GLN A 148 -13.92 -19.50 -19.26
CA GLN A 148 -15.37 -19.30 -19.38
C GLN A 148 -15.82 -17.91 -18.92
N LYS A 149 -15.29 -17.44 -17.78
CA LYS A 149 -15.56 -16.10 -17.25
C LYS A 149 -15.12 -15.00 -18.24
N ARG A 150 -14.01 -15.20 -18.96
CA ARG A 150 -13.47 -14.24 -19.93
C ARG A 150 -14.05 -14.34 -21.34
N ALA A 151 -14.57 -15.51 -21.72
CA ALA A 151 -15.24 -15.72 -23.01
C ALA A 151 -16.58 -14.98 -23.10
N THR A 152 -17.20 -14.68 -21.96
CA THR A 152 -18.49 -13.97 -21.89
C THR A 152 -18.33 -12.63 -21.15
N PRO A 153 -17.56 -11.66 -21.69
CA PRO A 153 -17.36 -10.40 -21.01
C PRO A 153 -18.71 -9.66 -20.92
N PRO A 154 -19.08 -9.09 -19.76
CA PRO A 154 -20.26 -8.22 -19.67
C PRO A 154 -20.11 -7.02 -20.62
N PRO A 155 -21.22 -6.44 -21.10
CA PRO A 155 -21.23 -5.45 -22.18
C PRO A 155 -20.46 -4.15 -21.90
N TYR A 156 -20.06 -3.93 -20.64
CA TYR A 156 -19.32 -2.75 -20.18
C TYR A 156 -17.86 -3.05 -19.81
N GLN A 157 -17.38 -4.29 -19.95
CA GLN A 157 -15.97 -4.60 -19.72
C GLN A 157 -15.14 -4.19 -20.93
N VAL A 158 -14.29 -3.19 -20.68
CA VAL A 158 -13.26 -2.75 -21.60
C VAL A 158 -12.28 -3.91 -21.81
N ARG A 159 -12.17 -4.40 -23.06
CA ARG A 159 -11.14 -5.38 -23.41
C ARG A 159 -9.79 -4.66 -23.40
N ILE A 160 -8.93 -5.08 -22.48
CA ILE A 160 -7.56 -4.60 -22.35
C ILE A 160 -6.66 -5.72 -22.87
N THR A 161 -5.81 -5.41 -23.84
CA THR A 161 -4.91 -6.38 -24.47
C THR A 161 -3.54 -6.30 -23.81
N MET A 162 -2.98 -7.44 -23.39
CA MET A 162 -1.60 -7.50 -22.90
C MET A 162 -0.67 -7.60 -24.12
N VAL A 163 0.35 -6.74 -24.19
CA VAL A 163 1.27 -6.67 -25.35
C VAL A 163 2.73 -6.88 -24.99
N HIS A 164 3.05 -6.76 -23.71
CA HIS A 164 4.38 -7.10 -23.21
C HIS A 164 4.24 -7.72 -21.83
N CYS A 165 5.12 -8.66 -21.54
CA CYS A 165 5.22 -9.30 -20.25
C CYS A 165 6.69 -9.46 -19.84
N GLN A 166 6.98 -9.20 -18.57
CA GLN A 166 8.25 -9.50 -17.93
C GLN A 166 8.02 -10.30 -16.65
N VAL A 167 8.77 -11.38 -16.50
CA VAL A 167 8.75 -12.22 -15.29
C VAL A 167 9.53 -11.52 -14.18
N GLU A 168 8.91 -11.36 -13.01
CA GLU A 168 9.57 -10.73 -11.86
C GLU A 168 9.85 -11.75 -10.76
N GLN A 169 8.82 -12.16 -10.02
CA GLN A 169 8.96 -13.05 -8.88
C GLN A 169 8.00 -14.21 -9.02
N VAL A 170 8.56 -15.35 -9.41
CA VAL A 170 7.82 -16.60 -9.51
C VAL A 170 8.54 -17.67 -8.71
N SER A 171 7.80 -18.35 -7.84
CA SER A 171 8.30 -19.45 -7.04
C SER A 171 7.62 -20.74 -7.48
N ASP A 172 8.39 -21.81 -7.66
CA ASP A 172 7.86 -23.15 -7.93
C ASP A 172 7.06 -23.73 -6.75
N THR A 173 7.21 -23.15 -5.55
CA THR A 173 6.51 -23.59 -4.34
C THR A 173 5.26 -22.77 -4.02
N SER A 174 5.01 -21.70 -4.78
CA SER A 174 3.90 -20.79 -4.54
C SER A 174 2.82 -20.97 -5.61
N ALA A 175 1.57 -20.99 -5.17
CA ALA A 175 0.41 -20.85 -6.05
C ALA A 175 0.20 -19.39 -6.51
N ILE A 176 1.15 -18.50 -6.23
CA ILE A 176 1.09 -17.07 -6.55
C ILE A 176 2.41 -16.67 -7.20
N GLY A 177 2.33 -15.91 -8.29
CA GLY A 177 3.49 -15.26 -8.92
C GLY A 177 3.16 -13.86 -9.42
N TYR A 178 4.20 -13.08 -9.69
CA TYR A 178 4.09 -11.69 -10.10
C TYR A 178 4.77 -11.45 -11.46
N LEU A 179 4.06 -10.76 -12.34
CA LEU A 179 4.53 -10.39 -13.68
C LEU A 179 4.29 -8.90 -13.92
N PHE A 180 5.22 -8.23 -14.60
CA PHE A 180 4.98 -6.91 -15.16
C PHE A 180 4.33 -7.04 -16.53
N LEU A 181 3.22 -6.36 -16.73
CA LEU A 181 2.51 -6.36 -18.01
C LEU A 181 2.39 -4.93 -18.54
N LYS A 182 2.62 -4.77 -19.86
CA LYS A 182 2.12 -3.61 -20.59
C LYS A 182 0.79 -3.96 -21.22
N THR A 183 -0.15 -3.03 -21.09
CA THR A 183 -1.48 -3.22 -21.65
C THR A 183 -1.88 -2.09 -22.59
N VAL A 184 -2.74 -2.44 -23.54
CA VAL A 184 -3.31 -1.52 -24.53
C VAL A 184 -4.79 -1.37 -24.23
N GLY A 185 -5.24 -0.12 -24.13
CA GLY A 185 -6.65 0.20 -23.96
C GLY A 185 -7.48 -0.13 -25.21
N PRO A 186 -8.81 -0.04 -25.13
CA PRO A 186 -9.72 -0.41 -26.23
C PRO A 186 -9.53 0.49 -27.47
N ASN A 187 -9.03 1.71 -27.26
CA ASN A 187 -8.77 2.68 -28.34
C ASN A 187 -7.36 2.54 -28.93
N GLY A 188 -6.62 1.49 -28.60
CA GLY A 188 -5.23 1.31 -29.03
C GLY A 188 -4.22 2.20 -28.28
N TYR A 189 -4.65 3.00 -27.32
CA TYR A 189 -3.76 3.85 -26.53
C TYR A 189 -2.91 2.99 -25.59
N THR A 190 -1.60 3.09 -25.73
CA THR A 190 -0.60 2.55 -24.80
C THR A 190 -0.06 3.70 -23.96
N ASP A 191 0.01 3.52 -22.65
CA ASP A 191 0.68 4.49 -21.77
C ASP A 191 2.17 4.17 -21.58
N ASP A 192 2.66 3.11 -22.25
CA ASP A 192 4.01 2.53 -22.11
C ASP A 192 4.40 2.17 -20.66
N VAL A 193 3.43 2.14 -19.75
CA VAL A 193 3.67 1.86 -18.33
C VAL A 193 3.54 0.36 -18.08
N GLU A 194 4.62 -0.24 -17.60
CA GLU A 194 4.57 -1.58 -17.00
C GLU A 194 3.90 -1.54 -15.64
N ARG A 195 2.98 -2.48 -15.45
CA ARG A 195 2.18 -2.57 -14.23
C ARG A 195 2.33 -3.96 -13.64
N LEU A 196 2.42 -4.03 -12.32
CA LEU A 196 2.55 -5.29 -11.62
C LEU A 196 1.20 -6.00 -11.57
N PHE A 197 1.20 -7.27 -11.96
CA PHE A 197 0.05 -8.16 -11.85
C PHE A 197 0.40 -9.37 -11.00
N GLN A 198 -0.51 -9.71 -10.10
CA GLN A 198 -0.49 -10.94 -9.35
C GLN A 198 -1.30 -12.01 -10.10
N PHE A 199 -0.70 -13.18 -10.23
CA PHE A 199 -1.31 -14.36 -10.82
C PHE A 199 -1.49 -15.41 -9.75
N THR A 200 -2.71 -15.90 -9.58
CA THR A 200 -3.00 -17.05 -8.72
C THR A 200 -3.17 -18.27 -9.60
N LEU A 201 -2.43 -19.33 -9.28
CA LEU A 201 -2.47 -20.61 -9.94
C LEU A 201 -3.26 -21.63 -9.11
N SER A 202 -3.92 -22.54 -9.79
CA SER A 202 -4.56 -23.71 -9.17
C SER A 202 -4.23 -24.95 -9.97
N VAL A 203 -4.37 -26.11 -9.33
CA VAL A 203 -4.22 -27.39 -10.02
C VAL A 203 -5.56 -27.77 -10.64
N GLU A 204 -5.58 -27.92 -11.96
CA GLU A 204 -6.72 -28.42 -12.72
C GLU A 204 -6.24 -29.64 -13.51
N GLU A 205 -6.95 -30.78 -13.40
CA GLU A 205 -6.60 -32.01 -14.14
C GLU A 205 -5.14 -32.48 -13.93
N ARG A 206 -4.54 -32.20 -12.76
CA ARG A 206 -3.14 -32.46 -12.38
C ARG A 206 -2.10 -31.57 -13.07
N GLU A 207 -2.52 -30.50 -13.71
CA GLU A 207 -1.64 -29.46 -14.24
C GLU A 207 -1.85 -28.15 -13.50
N TRP A 208 -0.79 -27.35 -13.35
CA TRP A 208 -0.94 -25.98 -12.89
C TRP A 208 -1.58 -25.13 -13.99
N LYS A 209 -2.57 -24.33 -13.63
CA LYS A 209 -3.26 -23.37 -14.50
C LYS A 209 -3.44 -22.06 -13.78
N ILE A 210 -3.46 -20.97 -14.54
CA ILE A 210 -3.74 -19.64 -14.00
C ILE A 210 -5.26 -19.53 -13.76
N ALA A 211 -5.63 -19.41 -12.49
CA ALA A 211 -7.02 -19.33 -12.04
C ALA A 211 -7.53 -17.89 -11.91
N GLN A 212 -6.62 -16.95 -11.63
CA GLN A 212 -6.96 -15.56 -11.36
C GLN A 212 -5.81 -14.63 -11.77
N THR A 213 -6.17 -13.42 -12.18
CA THR A 213 -5.23 -12.32 -12.40
C THR A 213 -5.75 -11.09 -11.68
N ALA A 214 -4.89 -10.45 -10.91
CA ALA A 214 -5.19 -9.22 -10.20
C ALA A 214 -4.15 -8.16 -10.55
N ARG A 215 -4.59 -6.93 -10.77
CA ARG A 215 -3.70 -5.79 -10.99
C ARG A 215 -3.32 -5.19 -9.65
N CYS A 216 -2.02 -5.08 -9.40
CA CYS A 216 -1.52 -4.53 -8.16
C CYS A 216 -1.34 -3.01 -8.26
N LEU A 217 -1.90 -2.31 -7.28
CA LEU A 217 -1.75 -0.87 -7.02
C LEU A 217 -1.04 -0.69 -5.67
N ALA A 218 -0.68 0.55 -5.34
CA ALA A 218 0.00 0.86 -4.08
C ALA A 218 -0.76 0.37 -2.83
N ASP A 219 -2.09 0.30 -2.89
CA ASP A 219 -2.95 -0.07 -1.77
C ASP A 219 -3.38 -1.56 -1.78
N GLY A 220 -2.90 -2.36 -2.75
CA GLY A 220 -3.23 -3.79 -2.88
C GLY A 220 -3.55 -4.22 -4.31
N CYS A 221 -3.87 -5.51 -4.50
CA CYS A 221 -4.21 -6.06 -5.80
C CYS A 221 -5.73 -6.18 -5.97
N LEU A 222 -6.23 -5.57 -7.04
CA LEU A 222 -7.65 -5.62 -7.43
C LEU A 222 -7.83 -6.69 -8.49
N ASP A 223 -8.88 -7.49 -8.35
CA ASP A 223 -9.27 -8.46 -9.37
C ASP A 223 -9.56 -7.76 -10.68
N ASP A 224 -8.61 -7.89 -11.61
CA ASP A 224 -8.73 -7.25 -12.90
C ASP A 224 -9.22 -8.29 -13.88
N THR A 225 -10.44 -8.07 -14.38
CA THR A 225 -11.03 -8.92 -15.41
C THR A 225 -10.49 -8.48 -16.77
N THR A 226 -9.17 -8.43 -16.91
CA THR A 226 -8.53 -8.15 -18.20
C THR A 226 -8.84 -9.31 -19.14
N SER A 227 -9.48 -9.04 -20.26
CA SER A 227 -9.92 -10.09 -21.19
C SER A 227 -8.85 -10.27 -22.28
N LEU A 228 -8.08 -11.34 -22.20
CA LEU A 228 -7.37 -11.90 -23.36
C LEU A 228 -8.36 -12.84 -24.01
N VAL A 229 -8.87 -12.52 -25.18
CA VAL A 229 -9.59 -13.51 -25.99
C VAL A 229 -8.85 -13.60 -27.30
N PRO A 230 -8.64 -14.82 -27.83
CA PRO A 230 -8.15 -15.01 -29.19
C PRO A 230 -8.94 -14.18 -30.22
#